data_AF-A0A495WZG6-F1
#
_entry.id   AF-A0A495WZG6-F1
#
_cell.length_a   1.000
_cell.length_b   1.000
_cell.length_c   1.000
_cell.angle_alpha   90.00
_cell.angle_beta   90.00
_cell.angle_gamma   90.00
#
_symmetry.space_group_name_H-M   'P 1'
#
loop_
_entity.id
_entity.type
_entity.pdbx_description
1 polymer ?
#
loop_
_entity_poly.entity_id
_entity_poly.type
_entity_poly.pdbx_seq_one_letter_code
_entity_poly.pdbx_strand_id
1 'polypeptide(L)'
;MIKQRKWPNANDTALQRRTQIAHSYRAVLMDVAPERCAVLDRAAEALGENWIAPALVTDDAEKMTLTQCAKAVGAKAGTLWQWANRGVVPRNPDGSFTLTDVQRALSERTRRDAPEPPRVA
;
A
#
# COMPACT_ATOMS: atom_id res chain seq x y z
N MET A 1 24.02 -3.13 -19.91
CA MET A 1 23.54 -4.40 -19.31
C MET A 1 22.50 -4.05 -18.25
N ILE A 2 21.24 -4.45 -18.43
CA ILE A 2 20.22 -4.27 -17.38
C ILE A 2 20.55 -5.27 -16.27
N LYS A 3 21.03 -4.78 -15.11
CA LYS A 3 21.26 -5.61 -13.93
C LYS A 3 19.93 -6.28 -13.58
N GLN A 4 19.86 -7.61 -13.63
CA GLN A 4 18.65 -8.33 -13.26
C GLN A 4 18.30 -7.98 -11.81
N ARG A 5 17.19 -7.24 -11.65
CA ARG A 5 16.67 -6.86 -10.33
C ARG A 5 16.06 -8.12 -9.73
N LYS A 6 16.65 -8.65 -8.65
CA LYS A 6 16.04 -9.75 -7.89
C LYS A 6 14.71 -9.26 -7.32
N TRP A 7 13.71 -10.15 -7.32
CA TRP A 7 12.43 -9.85 -6.70
C TRP A 7 12.64 -9.48 -5.21
N PRO A 8 12.00 -8.42 -4.69
CA PRO A 8 12.34 -7.88 -3.36
C PRO A 8 12.09 -8.86 -2.22
N ASN A 9 11.01 -9.65 -2.30
CA ASN A 9 10.62 -10.61 -1.27
C ASN A 9 10.65 -12.04 -1.79
N ALA A 10 11.74 -12.76 -1.50
CA ALA A 10 11.93 -14.13 -1.99
C ALA A 10 10.77 -15.08 -1.61
N ASN A 11 10.11 -14.81 -0.47
CA ASN A 11 9.00 -15.60 0.07
C ASN A 11 7.62 -15.25 -0.53
N ASP A 12 7.52 -14.26 -1.41
CA ASP A 12 6.25 -13.96 -2.07
C ASP A 12 5.82 -15.11 -2.96
N THR A 13 4.57 -15.53 -2.79
CA THR A 13 3.87 -16.45 -3.69
C THR A 13 3.74 -15.85 -5.08
N ALA A 14 3.57 -16.69 -6.10
CA ALA A 14 3.37 -16.22 -7.48
C ALA A 14 2.22 -15.21 -7.61
N LEU A 15 1.14 -15.39 -6.84
CA LEU A 15 0.00 -14.47 -6.81
C LEU A 15 0.39 -13.10 -6.24
N GLN A 16 1.09 -13.07 -5.10
CA GLN A 16 1.59 -11.82 -4.51
C GLN A 16 2.53 -11.07 -5.45
N ARG A 17 3.38 -11.82 -6.18
CA ARG A 17 4.27 -11.22 -7.18
C ARG A 17 3.50 -10.59 -8.33
N ARG A 18 2.52 -11.31 -8.89
CA ARG A 18 1.64 -10.80 -9.94
C ARG A 18 0.93 -9.52 -9.49
N THR A 19 0.37 -9.50 -8.28
CA THR A 19 -0.33 -8.33 -7.73
C THR A 19 0.60 -7.13 -7.60
N GLN A 20 1.79 -7.30 -7.02
CA GLN A 20 2.76 -6.21 -6.88
C GLN A 20 3.24 -5.67 -8.24
N ILE A 21 3.43 -6.54 -9.24
CA ILE A 21 3.76 -6.11 -10.60
C ILE A 21 2.63 -5.26 -11.19
N ALA A 22 1.39 -5.73 -11.11
CA ALA A 22 0.23 -5.01 -11.61
C ALA A 22 0.06 -3.64 -10.93
N HIS A 23 0.22 -3.58 -9.60
CA HIS A 23 0.20 -2.31 -8.86
C HIS A 23 1.32 -1.36 -9.28
N SER A 24 2.52 -1.88 -9.57
CA SER A 24 3.65 -1.08 -10.03
C SER A 24 3.37 -0.45 -11.40
N TYR A 25 2.82 -1.22 -12.35
CA TYR A 25 2.39 -0.69 -13.63
C TYR A 25 1.26 0.34 -13.47
N ARG A 26 0.25 0.04 -12.66
CA ARG A 26 -0.87 0.96 -12.40
C ARG A 26 -0.38 2.28 -11.82
N ALA A 27 0.53 2.27 -10.84
CA ALA A 27 1.08 3.47 -10.25
C ALA A 27 1.71 4.40 -11.30
N VAL A 28 2.52 3.85 -12.20
CA VAL A 28 3.15 4.62 -13.28
C VAL A 28 2.12 5.10 -14.30
N LEU A 29 1.12 4.28 -14.63
CA LEU A 29 0.08 4.64 -15.60
C LEU A 29 -0.89 5.70 -15.06
N MET A 30 -1.13 5.72 -13.74
CA MET A 30 -1.96 6.74 -13.08
C MET A 30 -1.40 8.15 -13.26
N ASP A 31 -0.08 8.31 -13.33
CA ASP A 31 0.57 9.61 -13.58
C ASP A 31 0.40 10.10 -15.03
N VAL A 32 0.14 9.19 -15.96
CA VAL A 32 0.08 9.49 -17.41
C VAL A 32 -1.37 9.57 -17.92
N ALA A 33 -2.23 8.66 -17.48
CA ALA A 33 -3.59 8.51 -18.02
C ALA A 33 -4.58 7.99 -16.96
N PRO A 34 -4.88 8.80 -15.91
CA PRO A 34 -5.70 8.37 -14.77
C PRO A 34 -7.11 7.94 -15.20
N GLU A 35 -7.72 8.63 -16.16
CA GLU A 35 -9.07 8.28 -16.67
C GLU A 35 -9.11 6.90 -17.32
N ARG A 36 -8.04 6.51 -18.03
CA ARG A 36 -7.94 5.19 -18.66
C ARG A 36 -7.74 4.10 -17.61
N CYS A 37 -6.95 4.37 -16.58
CA CYS A 37 -6.82 3.47 -15.43
C CYS A 37 -8.18 3.26 -14.75
N ALA A 38 -8.97 4.32 -14.52
CA ALA A 38 -10.29 4.21 -13.92
C ALA A 38 -11.26 3.35 -14.74
N VAL A 39 -11.19 3.39 -16.08
CA VAL A 39 -11.99 2.50 -16.94
C VAL A 39 -11.59 1.03 -16.76
N LEU A 40 -10.28 0.75 -16.71
CA LEU A 40 -9.77 -0.61 -16.51
C LEU A 40 -10.08 -1.14 -15.11
N ASP A 41 -9.96 -0.29 -14.08
CA ASP A 41 -10.29 -0.63 -12.71
C ASP A 41 -11.76 -1.05 -12.58
N ARG A 42 -12.69 -0.25 -13.11
CA ARG A 42 -14.13 -0.59 -13.13
C ARG A 42 -14.42 -1.90 -13.87
N ALA A 43 -13.75 -2.14 -14.99
CA ALA A 43 -13.93 -3.38 -15.76
C ALA A 43 -13.45 -4.61 -14.98
N ALA A 44 -12.35 -4.48 -14.23
CA ALA A 44 -11.83 -5.54 -13.38
C ALA A 44 -12.70 -5.77 -12.13
N GLU A 45 -13.20 -4.72 -11.50
CA GLU A 45 -14.17 -4.79 -10.39
C GLU A 45 -15.44 -5.53 -10.80
N ALA A 46 -15.96 -5.26 -12.00
CA ALA A 46 -17.13 -5.96 -12.55
C ALA A 46 -16.90 -7.48 -12.71
N LEU A 47 -15.63 -7.92 -12.81
CA LEU A 47 -15.24 -9.32 -12.86
C LEU A 47 -14.89 -9.91 -11.48
N GLY A 48 -15.05 -9.13 -10.41
CA GLY A 48 -14.71 -9.52 -9.03
C GLY A 48 -13.24 -9.34 -8.67
N GLU A 49 -12.43 -8.74 -9.54
CA GLU A 49 -10.99 -8.55 -9.35
C GLU A 49 -10.68 -7.29 -8.54
N ASN A 50 -11.28 -7.19 -7.35
CA ASN A 50 -11.19 -6.03 -6.44
C ASN A 50 -9.77 -5.74 -5.90
N TRP A 51 -8.79 -6.57 -6.23
CA TRP A 51 -7.40 -6.37 -5.84
C TRP A 51 -6.65 -5.39 -6.77
N ILE A 52 -7.19 -5.06 -7.95
CA ILE A 52 -6.45 -4.27 -8.97
C ILE A 52 -6.33 -2.78 -8.61
N ALA A 53 -7.40 -2.22 -8.05
CA ALA A 53 -7.48 -0.86 -7.56
C ALA A 53 -7.42 -0.91 -6.03
N PRO A 54 -6.30 -0.55 -5.40
CA PRO A 54 -6.31 -0.33 -3.95
C PRO A 54 -7.31 0.78 -3.65
N ALA A 55 -8.27 0.51 -2.76
CA ALA A 55 -9.34 1.44 -2.42
C ALA A 55 -8.77 2.84 -2.11
N LEU A 56 -9.20 3.85 -2.88
CA LEU A 56 -8.91 5.25 -2.59
C LEU A 56 -9.63 5.61 -1.29
N VAL A 57 -8.86 5.84 -0.23
CA VAL A 57 -9.38 6.40 1.02
C VAL A 57 -9.55 7.90 0.79
N THR A 58 -10.79 8.35 0.60
CA THR A 58 -11.14 9.78 0.52
C THR A 58 -11.02 10.43 1.92
N ASP A 59 -10.81 11.75 1.95
CA ASP A 59 -10.43 12.54 3.14
C ASP A 59 -11.45 12.54 4.31
N ASP A 60 -12.63 11.93 4.16
CA ASP A 60 -13.44 11.46 5.29
C ASP A 60 -12.91 10.12 5.80
N ALA A 61 -11.63 10.07 6.16
CA ALA A 61 -10.99 8.83 6.53
C ALA A 61 -11.70 8.27 7.76
N GLU A 62 -12.41 7.15 7.55
CA GLU A 62 -13.20 6.49 8.58
C GLU A 62 -12.35 6.33 9.84
N LYS A 63 -12.82 6.93 10.93
CA LYS A 63 -12.16 6.84 12.22
C LYS A 63 -12.28 5.41 12.72
N MET A 64 -11.17 4.71 12.76
CA MET A 64 -11.09 3.32 13.13
C MET A 64 -10.28 3.14 14.42
N THR A 65 -10.56 2.05 15.13
CA THR A 65 -9.61 1.52 16.10
C THR A 65 -8.39 0.96 15.39
N LEU A 66 -7.23 0.98 16.04
CA LEU A 66 -6.00 0.44 15.46
C LEU A 66 -6.11 -1.05 15.10
N THR A 67 -6.94 -1.80 15.84
CA THR A 67 -7.24 -3.21 15.54
C THR A 67 -8.03 -3.37 14.24
N GLN A 68 -8.98 -2.48 13.97
CA GLN A 68 -9.69 -2.46 12.69
C GLN A 68 -8.76 -2.11 11.54
N CYS A 69 -7.89 -1.10 11.73
CA CYS A 69 -6.86 -0.79 10.72
C CYS A 69 -5.93 -1.98 10.47
N ALA A 70 -5.47 -2.67 11.54
CA ALA A 70 -4.60 -3.84 11.44
C ALA A 70 -5.23 -4.94 10.59
N LYS A 71 -6.53 -5.20 10.80
CA LYS A 71 -7.30 -6.16 10.01
C LYS A 71 -7.40 -5.73 8.55
N ALA A 72 -7.69 -4.46 8.30
CA ALA A 72 -7.84 -3.91 6.94
C ALA A 72 -6.55 -3.96 6.12
N VAL A 73 -5.38 -3.72 6.75
CA VAL A 73 -4.06 -3.74 6.06
C VAL A 73 -3.32 -5.08 6.16
N GLY A 74 -3.90 -6.08 6.83
CA GLY A 74 -3.26 -7.38 7.03
C GLY A 74 -2.02 -7.36 7.94
N ALA A 75 -1.89 -6.37 8.84
CA ALA A 75 -0.77 -6.24 9.77
C ALA A 75 -1.10 -6.79 11.17
N LYS A 76 -0.07 -7.12 11.95
CA LYS A 76 -0.24 -7.49 13.37
C LYS A 76 -0.60 -6.25 14.19
N ALA A 77 -1.71 -6.30 14.93
CA ALA A 77 -2.17 -5.20 15.77
C ALA A 77 -1.10 -4.75 16.79
N GLY A 78 -0.36 -5.69 17.40
CA GLY A 78 0.71 -5.36 18.35
C GLY A 78 1.85 -4.54 17.72
N THR A 79 2.16 -4.78 16.45
CA THR A 79 3.16 -4.00 15.70
C THR A 79 2.68 -2.57 15.49
N LEU A 80 1.43 -2.40 15.05
CA LEU A 80 0.84 -1.08 14.88
C LEU A 80 0.74 -0.33 16.21
N TRP A 81 0.40 -1.02 17.31
CA TRP A 81 0.36 -0.42 18.65
C TRP A 81 1.71 0.11 19.10
N GLN A 82 2.79 -0.65 18.89
CA GLN A 82 4.14 -0.16 19.16
C GLN A 82 4.49 1.06 18.31
N TRP A 83 4.02 1.11 17.06
CA TRP A 83 4.29 2.24 16.16
C TRP A 83 3.51 3.48 16.53
N ALA A 84 2.24 3.33 16.91
CA ALA A 84 1.42 4.40 17.44
C ALA A 84 2.05 4.99 18.71
N ASN A 85 2.50 4.15 19.64
CA ASN A 85 3.18 4.61 20.86
C ASN A 85 4.54 5.28 20.59
N ARG A 86 5.17 5.01 19.45
CA ARG A 86 6.41 5.65 18.98
C ARG A 86 6.16 6.89 18.11
N GLY A 87 4.89 7.27 17.89
CA GLY A 87 4.51 8.40 17.05
C GLY A 87 4.67 8.19 15.54
N VAL A 88 4.89 6.94 15.10
CA VAL A 88 5.05 6.62 13.67
C VAL A 88 3.69 6.57 12.96
N VAL A 89 2.66 6.08 13.65
CA VAL A 89 1.27 6.18 13.19
C VAL A 89 0.60 7.29 13.99
N PRO A 90 0.19 8.40 13.36
CA PRO A 90 -0.54 9.46 14.03
C PRO A 90 -1.81 8.93 14.71
N ARG A 91 -2.04 9.39 15.94
CA ARG A 91 -3.28 9.15 16.68
C ARG A 91 -4.08 10.44 16.72
N ASN A 92 -5.37 10.36 16.41
CA ASN A 92 -6.28 11.49 16.50
C ASN A 92 -6.54 11.89 17.97
N PRO A 93 -7.00 13.13 18.24
CA PRO A 93 -7.28 13.60 19.61
C PRO A 93 -8.29 12.72 20.39
N ASP A 94 -9.21 12.07 19.69
CA ASP A 94 -10.20 11.14 20.24
C ASP A 94 -9.66 9.71 20.43
N GLY A 95 -8.38 9.47 20.15
CA GLY A 95 -7.75 8.15 20.24
C GLY A 95 -7.96 7.24 19.03
N SER A 96 -8.70 7.69 18.02
CA SER A 96 -8.90 6.96 16.77
C SER A 96 -7.69 7.05 15.83
N PHE A 97 -7.72 6.20 14.81
CA PHE A 97 -6.72 6.14 13.76
C PHE A 97 -7.42 6.16 12.41
N THR A 98 -6.70 6.61 11.38
CA THR A 98 -7.18 6.51 10.00
C THR A 98 -6.45 5.39 9.28
N LEU A 99 -7.14 4.75 8.32
CA LEU A 99 -6.51 3.76 7.48
C LEU A 99 -5.38 4.37 6.64
N THR A 100 -5.55 5.63 6.21
CA THR A 100 -4.57 6.41 5.45
C THR A 100 -3.25 6.54 6.19
N ASP A 101 -3.28 6.92 7.47
CA ASP A 101 -2.07 7.12 8.27
C ASP A 101 -1.33 5.80 8.49
N VAL A 102 -2.07 4.72 8.71
CA VAL A 102 -1.48 3.37 8.83
C VAL A 102 -0.85 2.93 7.51
N GLN A 103 -1.54 3.11 6.38
CA GLN A 103 -1.02 2.77 5.05
C GLN A 103 0.22 3.61 4.67
N ARG A 104 0.22 4.89 5.04
CA ARG A 104 1.37 5.79 4.86
C ARG A 104 2.59 5.29 5.64
N ALA A 105 2.42 5.03 6.93
CA ALA A 105 3.48 4.49 7.78
C ALA A 105 4.05 3.16 7.27
N LEU A 106 3.19 2.28 6.73
CA LEU A 106 3.60 1.03 6.09
C LEU A 106 4.39 1.30 4.81
N SER A 107 3.91 2.19 3.94
CA SER A 107 4.56 2.53 2.68
C SER A 107 5.95 3.16 2.90
N GLU A 108 6.08 4.05 3.88
CA GLU A 108 7.36 4.67 4.26
C GLU A 108 8.35 3.65 4.81
N ARG A 109 7.87 2.63 5.53
CA ARG A 109 8.74 1.55 5.98
C ARG A 109 9.19 0.67 4.84
N THR A 110 8.29 0.27 3.94
CA THR A 110 8.66 -0.48 2.73
C THR A 110 9.68 0.29 1.89
N ARG A 111 9.58 1.63 1.82
CA ARG A 111 10.58 2.47 1.15
C ARG A 111 11.94 2.51 1.88
N ARG A 112 11.96 2.54 3.21
CA ARG A 112 13.21 2.48 4.00
C ARG A 112 13.90 1.12 3.90
N ASP A 113 13.11 0.05 3.87
CA ASP A 113 13.61 -1.32 3.74
C ASP A 113 13.93 -1.67 2.28
N ALA A 114 13.53 -0.82 1.32
CA ALA A 114 13.87 -0.99 -0.08
C ALA A 114 15.35 -0.63 -0.32
N PRO A 115 16.11 -1.46 -1.06
CA PRO A 115 17.50 -1.14 -1.39
C PRO A 115 17.57 0.16 -2.20
N GLU A 116 18.51 1.05 -1.82
CA GLU A 116 18.74 2.36 -2.45
C GLU A 116 18.82 2.18 -3.98
N PRO A 117 18.02 2.93 -4.78
CA PRO A 117 18.11 2.85 -6.22
C PRO A 117 19.52 3.27 -6.66
N PRO A 118 20.14 2.56 -7.61
CA PRO A 118 21.49 2.88 -8.05
C PRO A 118 21.52 4.33 -8.56
N ARG A 119 22.39 5.15 -7.96
CA ARG A 119 22.61 6.54 -8.42
C ARG A 119 23.04 6.50 -9.88
N VAL A 120 22.25 7.14 -10.72
CA VAL A 120 22.56 7.30 -12.14
C VAL A 120 23.71 8.31 -12.22
N ALA A 121 24.86 7.84 -12.72
CA ALA A 121 26.03 8.65 -13.04
C ALA A 121 26.02 9.01 -14.53
#